data_AF-A0AAN9KXZ6-F1
#
_entry.id   AF-A0AAN9KXZ6-F1
#
_cell.length_a   1.000
_cell.length_b   1.000
_cell.length_c   1.000
_cell.angle_alpha   90.00
_cell.angle_beta   90.00
_cell.angle_gamma   90.00
#
_symmetry.space_group_name_H-M   'P 1'
#
loop_
_entity.id
_entity.type
_entity.pdbx_description
1 polymer ?
#
loop_
_entity_poly.entity_id
_entity_poly.type
_entity_poly.pdbx_seq_one_letter_code
_entity_poly.pdbx_strand_id
1 'polypeptide(L)'
;MSPVQKPPSTCPHEPPLEMLKSARSLDLKVWKVLIMDKVIVKIMYHSCKMENITDQEVSLVEGLFQRRKPLPFLGDVYYIQPSKENVVMFMSGMSRRSPPASMH
;
A
#
# COMPACT_ATOMS: atom_id res chain seq x y z
N MET A 1 16.89 -29.57 21.88
CA MET A 1 17.03 -29.02 20.51
C MET A 1 16.58 -27.57 20.59
N SER A 2 17.52 -26.64 20.73
CA SER A 2 17.21 -25.21 20.82
C SER A 2 16.88 -24.66 19.43
N PRO A 3 16.04 -23.61 19.31
CA PRO A 3 15.68 -23.04 18.02
C PRO A 3 16.93 -22.45 17.34
N VAL A 4 17.07 -22.73 16.04
CA VAL A 4 18.05 -22.06 15.19
C VAL A 4 17.73 -20.57 15.19
N GLN A 5 18.51 -19.80 15.95
CA GLN A 5 18.49 -18.34 15.88
C GLN A 5 18.95 -17.96 14.48
N LYS A 6 18.01 -17.48 13.67
CA LYS A 6 18.31 -16.79 12.42
C LYS A 6 19.17 -15.57 12.77
N PRO A 7 20.33 -15.34 12.12
CA PRO A 7 21.17 -14.20 12.42
C PRO A 7 20.39 -12.88 12.21
N PRO A 8 20.57 -11.85 13.05
CA PRO A 8 20.01 -10.54 12.81
C PRO A 8 20.78 -9.88 11.65
N SER A 9 20.45 -10.24 10.42
CA SER A 9 20.88 -9.52 9.23
C SER A 9 19.76 -8.59 8.81
N THR A 10 19.76 -7.34 9.27
CA THR A 10 19.08 -6.29 8.50
C THR A 10 19.74 -4.95 8.75
N CYS A 11 20.37 -4.46 7.69
CA CYS A 11 20.94 -3.13 7.55
C CYS A 11 19.93 -2.05 7.95
N PRO A 12 20.37 -0.89 8.48
CA PRO A 12 19.51 0.03 9.23
C PRO A 12 18.38 0.75 8.48
N HIS A 13 18.06 0.40 7.23
CA HIS A 13 16.93 0.98 6.49
C HIS A 13 16.76 0.25 5.14
N GLU A 14 15.82 -0.67 5.08
CA GLU A 14 15.16 -0.99 3.82
C GLU A 14 13.99 0.00 3.70
N PRO A 15 14.13 1.15 3.00
CA PRO A 15 13.09 2.18 2.91
C PRO A 15 11.68 1.63 2.59
N PRO A 16 11.53 0.59 1.74
CA PRO A 16 10.24 -0.02 1.45
C PRO A 16 9.54 -0.65 2.66
N LEU A 17 10.31 -1.23 3.59
CA LEU A 17 9.77 -1.92 4.75
C LEU A 17 9.27 -0.93 5.82
N GLU A 18 9.97 0.19 6.00
CA GLU A 18 9.49 1.26 6.89
C GLU A 18 8.22 1.91 6.36
N MET A 19 8.16 2.17 5.04
CA MET A 19 6.94 2.64 4.40
C MET A 19 5.79 1.69 4.66
N LEU A 20 5.96 0.38 4.41
CA LEU A 20 4.98 -0.66 4.71
C LEU A 20 4.49 -0.65 6.16
N LYS A 21 5.38 -0.45 7.14
CA LYS A 21 4.99 -0.35 8.56
C LYS A 21 4.09 0.87 8.83
N SER A 22 4.25 1.97 8.09
CA SER A 22 3.38 3.15 8.22
C SER A 22 1.95 2.93 7.70
N ALA A 23 1.73 1.94 6.82
CA ALA A 23 0.40 1.56 6.36
C ALA A 23 -0.46 0.91 7.45
N ARG A 24 0.16 0.50 8.57
CA ARG A 24 -0.55 -0.04 9.72
C ARG A 24 -1.37 1.10 10.35
N SER A 25 -2.69 0.97 10.29
CA SER A 25 -3.60 1.91 10.94
C SER A 25 -3.83 1.43 12.37
N LEU A 26 -4.11 2.36 13.29
CA LEU A 26 -4.53 2.04 14.65
C LEU A 26 -5.92 1.37 14.67
N ASP A 27 -6.70 1.52 13.59
CA ASP A 27 -7.99 0.86 13.41
C ASP A 27 -7.81 -0.55 12.83
N LEU A 28 -7.57 -1.52 13.72
CA LEU A 28 -7.23 -2.94 13.47
C LEU A 28 -8.25 -3.77 12.66
N LYS A 29 -9.24 -3.17 11.99
CA LYS A 29 -10.37 -3.89 11.36
C LYS A 29 -10.61 -3.56 9.89
N VAL A 30 -9.91 -2.58 9.32
CA VAL A 30 -10.13 -2.18 7.93
C VAL A 30 -9.00 -2.71 7.05
N TRP A 31 -9.30 -3.78 6.31
CA TRP A 31 -8.44 -4.25 5.22
C TRP A 31 -8.16 -3.12 4.23
N LYS A 32 -6.92 -3.06 3.73
CA LYS A 32 -6.47 -1.94 2.90
C LYS A 32 -6.10 -2.38 1.49
N VAL A 33 -6.36 -1.49 0.54
CA VAL A 33 -5.84 -1.55 -0.83
C VAL A 33 -4.57 -0.71 -0.89
N LEU A 34 -3.46 -1.32 -1.26
CA LEU A 34 -2.18 -0.65 -1.48
C LEU A 34 -2.04 -0.29 -2.96
N ILE A 35 -2.02 1.00 -3.26
CA ILE A 35 -1.91 1.53 -4.62
C ILE A 35 -0.48 1.98 -4.87
N MET A 36 0.14 1.43 -5.91
CA MET A 36 1.52 1.72 -6.25
C MET A 36 1.67 2.26 -7.67
N ASP A 37 2.63 3.15 -7.90
CA ASP A 37 3.06 3.48 -9.26
C ASP A 37 4.00 2.41 -9.86
N LYS A 38 4.33 2.55 -11.14
CA LYS A 38 5.20 1.59 -11.84
C LYS A 38 6.61 1.49 -11.28
N VAL A 39 7.13 2.55 -10.66
CA VAL A 39 8.49 2.60 -10.12
C VAL A 39 8.53 1.91 -8.75
N ILE A 40 7.59 2.25 -7.88
CA ILE A 40 7.43 1.63 -6.57
C ILE A 40 7.15 0.14 -6.70
N VAL A 41 6.31 -0.31 -7.66
CA VAL A 41 6.11 -1.75 -7.90
C VAL A 41 7.43 -2.46 -8.16
N LYS A 42 8.32 -1.88 -8.96
CA LYS A 42 9.65 -2.47 -9.21
C LYS A 42 10.50 -2.51 -7.95
N ILE A 43 10.55 -1.42 -7.21
CA ILE A 43 11.32 -1.33 -5.96
C ILE A 43 10.83 -2.41 -4.98
N MET A 44 9.52 -2.44 -4.72
CA MET A 44 8.89 -3.40 -3.81
C MET A 44 9.11 -4.85 -4.25
N TYR A 45 9.04 -5.14 -5.54
CA TYR A 45 9.28 -6.49 -6.07
C TYR A 45 10.72 -6.98 -5.80
N HIS A 46 11.70 -6.09 -5.85
CA HIS A 46 13.10 -6.44 -5.62
C HIS A 46 13.49 -6.49 -4.13
N SER A 47 12.84 -5.70 -3.28
CA SER A 47 13.25 -5.52 -1.88
C SER A 47 12.31 -6.16 -0.84
N CYS A 48 11.08 -6.52 -1.20
CA CYS A 48 10.07 -6.98 -0.26
C CYS A 48 9.39 -8.26 -0.74
N LYS A 49 9.25 -9.23 0.18
CA LYS A 49 8.44 -10.41 -0.06
C LYS A 49 6.96 -10.06 0.11
N MET A 50 6.08 -10.80 -0.56
CA MET A 50 4.63 -10.64 -0.42
C MET A 50 4.17 -10.81 1.04
N GLU A 51 4.84 -11.67 1.81
CA GLU A 51 4.61 -11.87 3.26
C GLU A 51 4.68 -10.54 4.04
N ASN A 52 5.67 -9.70 3.72
CA ASN A 52 5.84 -8.40 4.38
C ASN A 52 4.70 -7.42 4.07
N ILE A 53 4.03 -7.57 2.93
CA ILE A 53 2.90 -6.73 2.51
C ILE A 53 1.63 -7.18 3.24
N THR A 54 1.36 -8.48 3.27
CA THR A 54 0.18 -9.05 3.95
C THR A 54 0.21 -8.84 5.46
N ASP A 55 1.41 -8.84 6.07
CA ASP A 55 1.61 -8.56 7.50
C ASP A 55 1.22 -7.13 7.93
N GLN A 56 0.94 -6.24 6.98
CA GLN A 56 0.52 -4.85 7.21
C GLN A 56 -0.96 -4.61 6.90
N GLU A 57 -1.78 -5.67 6.95
CA GLU A 57 -3.25 -5.60 6.75
C GLU A 57 -3.64 -5.13 5.33
N VAL A 58 -2.76 -5.35 4.36
CA VAL A 58 -3.02 -5.10 2.95
C VAL A 58 -3.63 -6.36 2.34
N SER A 59 -4.85 -6.26 1.85
CA SER A 59 -5.58 -7.36 1.21
C SER A 59 -5.43 -7.37 -0.31
N LEU A 60 -5.10 -6.21 -0.89
CA LEU A 60 -5.09 -6.02 -2.33
C LEU A 60 -4.01 -5.02 -2.73
N VAL A 61 -3.23 -5.34 -3.76
CA VAL A 61 -2.26 -4.45 -4.38
C VAL A 61 -2.75 -4.09 -5.77
N GLU A 62 -2.90 -2.80 -6.05
CA GLU A 62 -3.34 -2.29 -7.35
C GLU A 62 -2.32 -1.28 -7.93
N GLY A 63 -2.28 -1.16 -9.25
CA GLY A 63 -1.49 -0.14 -9.93
C GLY A 63 -2.23 1.20 -10.02
N LEU A 64 -1.54 2.31 -9.80
CA LEU A 64 -2.08 3.68 -9.88
C LEU A 64 -2.77 3.97 -11.22
N PHE A 65 -2.24 3.42 -12.31
CA PHE A 65 -2.74 3.65 -13.67
C PHE A 65 -3.84 2.67 -14.11
N GLN A 66 -4.18 1.70 -13.26
CA GLN A 66 -5.25 0.76 -13.56
C GLN A 66 -6.61 1.35 -13.13
N ARG A 67 -7.67 1.03 -13.88
CA ARG A 67 -9.04 1.42 -13.49
C ARG A 67 -9.44 0.60 -12.26
N ARG A 68 -9.53 1.27 -11.12
CA ARG A 68 -9.87 0.64 -9.83
C ARG A 68 -11.36 0.44 -9.70
N LYS A 69 -11.77 -0.69 -9.11
CA LYS A 69 -13.15 -0.87 -8.63
C LYS A 69 -13.31 -0.06 -7.33
N PRO A 70 -14.39 0.72 -7.17
CA PRO A 70 -14.67 1.37 -5.90
C PRO A 70 -14.98 0.29 -4.85
N LEU A 71 -14.10 0.16 -3.86
CA LEU A 71 -14.27 -0.75 -2.72
C LEU A 71 -14.51 0.11 -1.46
N PRO A 72 -15.75 0.54 -1.19
CA PRO A 72 -16.06 1.53 -0.15
C PRO A 72 -15.81 1.03 1.28
N PHE A 73 -15.64 -0.28 1.45
CA PHE A 73 -15.40 -0.93 2.74
C PHE A 73 -13.90 -1.11 3.05
N LEU A 74 -13.00 -0.76 2.13
CA LEU A 74 -11.54 -0.90 2.27
C LEU A 74 -10.85 0.47 2.32
N GLY A 75 -9.90 0.61 3.24
CA GLY A 75 -9.00 1.76 3.27
C GLY A 75 -8.05 1.75 2.07
N ASP A 76 -7.49 2.91 1.71
CA ASP A 76 -6.43 3.01 0.71
C ASP A 76 -5.13 3.59 1.26
N VAL A 77 -4.02 3.03 0.79
CA VAL A 77 -2.67 3.54 1.02
C VAL A 77 -2.00 3.72 -0.33
N TYR A 78 -1.39 4.88 -0.58
CA TYR A 78 -0.73 5.17 -1.85
C TYR A 78 0.77 5.31 -1.67
N TYR A 79 1.54 4.52 -2.41
CA TYR A 79 2.97 4.72 -2.59
C TYR A 79 3.23 5.12 -4.03
N ILE A 80 3.40 6.43 -4.23
CA ILE A 80 3.62 7.04 -5.53
C ILE A 80 4.78 8.02 -5.43
N GLN A 81 5.59 8.11 -6.48
CA GLN A 81 6.52 9.22 -6.63
C GLN A 81 5.73 10.53 -6.82
N PRO A 82 6.19 11.67 -6.29
CA PRO A 82 5.53 12.96 -6.45
C PRO A 82 5.78 13.55 -7.86
N SER A 83 5.50 12.78 -8.91
CA SER A 83 5.51 13.26 -10.29
C SER A 83 4.16 13.88 -10.64
N LYS A 84 4.17 14.79 -11.63
CA LYS A 84 2.96 15.45 -12.10
C LYS A 84 1.88 14.45 -12.50
N GLU A 85 2.26 13.42 -13.24
CA GLU A 85 1.35 12.39 -13.73
C GLU A 85 0.75 11.58 -12.59
N ASN A 86 1.56 11.20 -11.60
CA ASN A 86 1.12 10.43 -10.45
C ASN A 86 0.14 11.23 -9.58
N VAL A 87 0.45 12.52 -9.33
CA VAL A 87 -0.41 13.40 -8.52
C VAL A 87 -1.77 13.61 -9.20
N VAL A 88 -1.79 13.83 -10.52
CA VAL A 88 -3.05 13.95 -11.28
C VAL A 88 -3.90 12.69 -11.16
N MET A 89 -3.28 11.50 -11.30
CA MET A 89 -3.98 10.23 -11.18
C MET A 89 -4.48 9.98 -9.75
N PHE A 90 -3.68 10.34 -8.74
CA PHE A 90 -4.05 10.28 -7.34
C PHE A 90 -5.29 11.14 -7.01
N MET A 91 -5.29 12.41 -7.44
CA MET A 91 -6.43 13.32 -7.23
C MET A 91 -7.71 12.80 -7.90
N SER A 92 -7.58 12.28 -9.14
CA SER A 92 -8.68 11.62 -9.86
C SER A 92 -9.24 10.41 -9.10
N GLY A 93 -8.36 9.67 -8.40
CA GLY A 93 -8.72 8.56 -7.55
C GLY A 93 -9.50 8.95 -6.30
N MET A 94 -9.06 10.01 -5.61
CA MET A 94 -9.71 10.50 -4.39
C MET A 94 -11.09 11.11 -4.67
N SER A 95 -11.24 11.83 -5.79
CA SER A 95 -12.52 12.41 -6.21
C SER A 95 -13.61 11.35 -6.45
N ARG A 96 -13.26 10.08 -6.65
CA ARG A 96 -14.22 8.99 -6.89
C ARG A 96 -14.76 8.35 -5.61
N ARG A 97 -14.23 8.73 -4.44
CA ARG A 97 -14.63 8.20 -3.13
C ARG A 97 -15.65 9.07 -2.40
N SER A 98 -16.08 10.20 -2.97
CA SER A 98 -17.22 10.94 -2.41
C SER A 98 -18.48 10.07 -2.51
N PRO A 99 -19.23 9.84 -1.43
CA PRO A 99 -20.55 9.24 -1.53
C PRO A 99 -21.36 10.03 -2.57
N PRO A 100 -22.17 9.37 -3.42
CA PRO A 100 -23.10 10.11 -4.26
C PRO A 100 -23.95 11.00 -3.35
N ALA A 101 -24.03 12.29 -3.66
CA ALA A 101 -24.76 13.30 -2.88
C ALA A 101 -26.30 13.11 -2.91
N SER A 102 -26.79 11.89 -3.14
CA SER A 102 -28.21 11.55 -3.17
C SER A 102 -28.45 10.26 -2.37
N MET A 103 -28.38 10.37 -1.05
CA MET A 103 -29.08 9.46 -0.17
C MET A 103 -29.83 10.33 0.84
N HIS A 104 -30.94 10.88 0.36
CA HIS A 104 -31.95 11.60 1.13
C HIS A 104 -33.31 11.04 0.74
#